data_AF-A0A4Q4SMK1-F1
#
_entry.id   AF-A0A4Q4SMK1-F1
#
_cell.length_a   1.000
_cell.length_b   1.000
_cell.length_c   1.000
_cell.angle_alpha   90.00
_cell.angle_beta   90.00
_cell.angle_gamma   90.00
#
_symmetry.space_group_name_H-M   'P 1'
#
loop_
_entity.id
_entity.type
_entity.pdbx_description
1 polymer ?
#
loop_
_entity_poly.entity_id
_entity_poly.type
_entity_poly.pdbx_seq_one_letter_code
_entity_poly.pdbx_strand_id
1 'polypeptide(L)'
;MHFPTLPTILQTTSLATSTTLLALSAVTVYLATDYTSSLDYRVPAGSYKWVGRLGSPERGAYWDAVDSGSKDFDIVTLEYVNSNDIWILTSGCVGLVAGLIGWLAVWWMSRKEKHPTTRPSSFPWMLVSSIFFGTAALAMSLTSTIFTSQTKARLQGATCIPNSVYTPVNNYFVCTRELAACDQLENIYMENMEWSERMCKEARASRMMLAPTLVCAVVLIVVWIAQIVVSRKRDAVVADMRVQRLQQEDKW
;
A
#
# COMPACT_ATOMS: atom_id res chain seq x y z
N MET A 1 -5.20 -17.59 36.99
CA MET A 1 -4.96 -16.82 35.74
C MET A 1 -3.58 -17.19 35.23
N HIS A 2 -3.47 -17.89 34.10
CA HIS A 2 -2.17 -18.16 33.46
C HIS A 2 -1.78 -16.97 32.60
N PHE A 3 -0.72 -16.26 32.97
CA PHE A 3 -0.15 -15.22 32.12
C PHE A 3 0.45 -15.87 30.88
N PRO A 4 0.17 -15.35 29.67
CA PRO A 4 0.77 -15.87 28.46
C PRO A 4 2.29 -15.68 28.52
N THR A 5 3.04 -16.72 28.20
CA THR A 5 4.50 -16.64 28.15
C THR A 5 4.93 -15.72 27.00
N LEU A 6 6.02 -14.98 27.17
CA LEU A 6 6.62 -14.09 26.14
C LEU A 6 6.63 -14.69 24.71
N PRO A 7 7.02 -15.95 24.46
CA PRO A 7 6.98 -16.54 23.10
C PRO A 7 5.56 -16.63 22.52
N THR A 8 4.54 -16.92 23.34
CA THR A 8 3.14 -16.97 22.92
C THR A 8 2.63 -15.58 22.50
N ILE A 9 3.03 -14.53 23.24
CA ILE A 9 2.70 -13.14 22.92
C ILE A 9 3.34 -12.74 21.58
N LEU A 10 4.61 -13.10 21.37
CA LEU A 10 5.32 -12.80 20.13
C LEU A 10 4.73 -13.53 18.92
N GLN A 11 4.34 -14.79 19.06
CA GLN A 11 3.72 -15.56 17.97
C GLN A 11 2.33 -15.01 17.61
N THR A 12 1.49 -14.73 18.61
CA THR A 12 0.14 -14.17 18.40
C THR A 12 0.21 -12.78 17.76
N THR A 13 1.13 -11.92 18.22
CA THR A 13 1.36 -10.59 17.63
C THR A 13 1.84 -10.70 16.19
N SER A 14 2.79 -11.60 15.90
CA SER A 14 3.28 -11.84 14.53
C SER A 14 2.17 -12.35 13.61
N LEU A 15 1.30 -13.24 14.10
CA LEU A 15 0.15 -13.74 13.32
C LEU A 15 -0.86 -12.63 13.02
N ALA A 16 -1.23 -11.86 14.04
CA ALA A 16 -2.20 -10.76 13.93
C ALA A 16 -1.68 -9.66 12.98
N THR A 17 -0.41 -9.29 13.11
CA THR A 17 0.20 -8.27 12.24
C THR A 17 0.41 -8.77 10.82
N SER A 18 0.77 -10.05 10.62
CA SER A 18 0.89 -10.65 9.28
C SER A 18 -0.47 -10.73 8.57
N THR A 19 -1.52 -11.13 9.28
CA THR A 19 -2.90 -11.19 8.73
C THR A 19 -3.45 -9.80 8.42
N THR A 20 -3.16 -8.82 9.29
CA THR A 20 -3.52 -7.42 9.03
C THR A 20 -2.78 -6.88 7.81
N LEU A 21 -1.48 -7.16 7.69
CA LEU A 21 -0.69 -6.75 6.53
C LEU A 21 -1.23 -7.37 5.23
N LEU A 22 -1.63 -8.64 5.26
CA LEU A 22 -2.29 -9.31 4.12
C LEU A 22 -3.57 -8.61 3.72
N ALA A 23 -4.46 -8.36 4.68
CA ALA A 23 -5.75 -7.73 4.42
C ALA A 23 -5.58 -6.31 3.86
N LEU A 24 -4.74 -5.49 4.49
CA LEU A 24 -4.45 -4.13 4.03
C LEU A 24 -3.83 -4.11 2.63
N SER A 25 -2.90 -5.02 2.36
CA SER A 25 -2.25 -5.10 1.06
C SER A 25 -3.21 -5.56 -0.03
N ALA A 26 -4.08 -6.54 0.25
CA ALA A 26 -5.12 -7.00 -0.67
C ALA A 26 -6.12 -5.87 -1.00
N VAL A 27 -6.59 -5.15 0.03
CA VAL A 27 -7.50 -4.01 -0.14
C VAL A 27 -6.83 -2.90 -0.94
N THR A 28 -5.55 -2.60 -0.68
CA THR A 28 -4.80 -1.58 -1.42
C THR A 28 -4.70 -1.92 -2.90
N VAL A 29 -4.35 -3.17 -3.23
CA VAL A 29 -4.28 -3.65 -4.63
C VAL A 29 -5.65 -3.62 -5.29
N TYR A 30 -6.70 -4.08 -4.61
CA TYR A 30 -8.06 -4.08 -5.13
C TYR A 30 -8.52 -2.66 -5.45
N LEU A 31 -8.46 -1.75 -4.48
CA LEU A 31 -8.87 -0.35 -4.67
C LEU A 31 -8.06 0.31 -5.78
N ALA A 32 -6.74 0.12 -5.78
CA ALA A 32 -5.88 0.68 -6.81
C ALA A 32 -6.23 0.17 -8.21
N THR A 33 -6.57 -1.10 -8.36
CA THR A 33 -6.95 -1.70 -9.64
C THR A 33 -8.35 -1.25 -10.08
N ASP A 34 -9.31 -1.17 -9.16
CA ASP A 34 -10.70 -0.80 -9.45
C ASP A 34 -10.80 0.65 -9.97
N TYR A 35 -10.17 1.61 -9.28
CA TYR A 35 -10.24 2.99 -9.72
C TYR A 35 -9.40 3.24 -10.99
N THR A 36 -8.24 2.61 -11.14
CA THR A 36 -7.38 2.78 -12.33
C THR A 36 -8.08 2.25 -13.57
N SER A 37 -8.64 1.03 -13.50
CA SER A 37 -9.37 0.43 -14.62
C SER A 37 -10.65 1.21 -14.96
N SER A 38 -11.37 1.70 -13.94
CA SER A 38 -12.58 2.51 -14.14
C SER A 38 -12.27 3.83 -14.83
N LEU A 39 -11.19 4.51 -14.44
CA LEU A 39 -10.72 5.74 -15.08
C LEU A 39 -10.25 5.48 -16.51
N ASP A 40 -9.43 4.45 -16.74
CA ASP A 40 -8.92 4.15 -18.08
C ASP A 40 -10.06 3.77 -19.05
N TYR A 41 -11.16 3.21 -18.54
CA TYR A 41 -12.34 2.88 -19.35
C TYR A 41 -13.22 4.10 -19.64
N ARG A 42 -13.57 4.89 -18.62
CA ARG A 42 -14.56 5.99 -18.77
C ARG A 42 -13.95 7.33 -19.14
N VAL A 43 -12.74 7.60 -18.66
CA VAL A 43 -12.02 8.87 -18.86
C VAL A 43 -10.55 8.57 -19.18
N PRO A 44 -10.26 7.93 -20.33
CA PRO A 44 -8.89 7.62 -20.75
C PRO A 44 -8.02 8.88 -20.91
N ALA A 45 -6.70 8.72 -20.95
CA ALA A 45 -5.84 9.82 -21.38
C ALA A 45 -6.19 10.21 -22.83
N GLY A 46 -6.28 11.51 -23.12
CA GLY A 46 -6.71 11.98 -24.43
C GLY A 46 -7.25 13.40 -24.44
N SER A 47 -7.79 13.80 -25.59
CA SER A 47 -8.34 15.14 -25.79
C SER A 47 -9.85 15.17 -25.54
N TYR A 48 -10.29 16.13 -24.73
CA TYR A 48 -11.68 16.32 -24.33
C TYR A 48 -12.16 17.70 -24.77
N LYS A 49 -13.46 17.80 -25.07
CA LYS A 49 -14.12 19.08 -25.31
C LYS A 49 -14.46 19.71 -23.96
N TRP A 50 -13.96 20.91 -23.72
CA TRP A 50 -14.27 21.67 -22.52
C TRP A 50 -15.36 22.69 -22.83
N VAL A 51 -16.48 22.61 -22.12
CA VAL A 51 -17.62 23.54 -22.29
C VAL A 51 -17.57 24.55 -21.14
N GLY A 52 -17.25 25.80 -21.49
CA GLY A 52 -17.08 26.91 -20.54
C GLY A 52 -15.78 27.67 -20.78
N ARG A 53 -15.79 29.00 -20.58
CA ARG A 53 -14.63 29.86 -20.85
C ARG A 53 -13.57 29.68 -19.75
N LEU A 54 -12.36 29.28 -20.13
CA LEU A 54 -11.21 29.20 -19.21
C LEU A 54 -10.98 30.58 -18.55
N GLY A 55 -11.04 30.65 -17.21
CA GLY A 55 -10.77 31.86 -16.42
C GLY A 55 -11.99 32.68 -15.92
N SER A 56 -13.23 32.21 -16.10
CA SER A 56 -14.42 32.87 -15.55
C SER A 56 -14.66 32.55 -14.05
N PRO A 57 -15.05 33.53 -13.21
CA PRO A 57 -15.44 33.32 -11.81
C PRO A 57 -16.85 32.70 -11.64
N GLU A 58 -17.66 32.68 -12.69
CA GLU A 58 -18.98 32.02 -12.72
C GLU A 58 -18.75 30.54 -13.07
N ARG A 59 -18.58 29.72 -12.02
CA ARG A 59 -18.14 28.33 -12.12
C ARG A 59 -19.31 27.36 -12.19
N GLY A 60 -19.18 26.44 -13.14
CA GLY A 60 -20.08 25.35 -13.43
C GLY A 60 -20.03 25.15 -14.93
N ALA A 61 -19.53 24.02 -15.39
CA ALA A 61 -19.70 23.63 -16.78
C ALA A 61 -21.20 23.38 -16.98
N TYR A 62 -21.96 24.45 -17.24
CA TYR A 62 -23.37 24.34 -17.55
C TYR A 62 -23.48 23.69 -18.93
N TRP A 63 -24.01 22.47 -18.96
CA TRP A 63 -24.50 21.84 -20.18
C TRP A 63 -25.84 22.42 -20.64
N ASP A 64 -26.50 23.24 -19.81
CA ASP A 64 -27.77 23.83 -20.18
C ASP A 64 -27.59 25.14 -20.95
N ALA A 65 -28.15 25.10 -22.16
CA ALA A 65 -28.19 26.13 -23.20
C ALA A 65 -26.93 26.32 -24.06
N VAL A 66 -26.41 25.22 -24.64
CA VAL A 66 -25.99 25.32 -26.06
C VAL A 66 -27.18 24.95 -26.93
N ASP A 67 -28.27 25.70 -26.75
CA ASP A 67 -29.25 25.85 -27.81
C ASP A 67 -28.69 26.88 -28.81
N SER A 68 -28.47 26.40 -30.03
CA SER A 68 -28.23 27.21 -31.23
C SER A 68 -26.93 28.05 -31.29
N GLY A 69 -25.81 27.40 -31.64
CA GLY A 69 -24.82 28.04 -32.51
C GLY A 69 -23.54 28.65 -31.89
N SER A 70 -23.24 28.46 -30.61
CA SER A 70 -21.96 28.91 -30.06
C SER A 70 -20.81 27.97 -30.49
N LYS A 71 -19.79 28.53 -31.15
CA LYS A 71 -18.63 27.83 -31.75
C LYS A 71 -17.39 27.79 -30.85
N ASP A 72 -17.52 28.15 -29.57
CA ASP A 72 -16.37 28.35 -28.69
C ASP A 72 -16.26 27.19 -27.70
N PHE A 73 -15.67 26.09 -28.15
CA PHE A 73 -15.23 24.98 -27.29
C PHE A 73 -13.71 24.90 -27.30
N ASP A 74 -13.11 24.85 -26.13
CA ASP A 74 -11.67 24.61 -25.99
C ASP A 74 -11.40 23.11 -25.98
N ILE A 75 -10.38 22.69 -26.73
CA ILE A 75 -9.87 21.32 -26.66
C ILE A 75 -8.82 21.29 -25.56
N VAL A 76 -9.04 20.42 -24.58
CA VAL A 76 -8.08 20.17 -23.49
C VAL A 76 -7.52 18.77 -23.61
N THR A 77 -6.23 18.58 -23.33
CA THR A 77 -5.60 17.26 -23.35
C THR A 77 -5.24 16.84 -21.95
N LEU A 78 -5.70 15.65 -21.54
CA LEU A 78 -5.43 15.05 -20.23
C LEU A 78 -4.40 13.93 -20.36
N GLU A 79 -3.32 14.03 -19.61
CA GLU A 79 -2.29 13.00 -19.46
C GLU A 79 -2.24 12.47 -18.02
N TYR A 80 -2.21 11.15 -17.87
CA TYR A 80 -2.03 10.49 -16.59
C TYR A 80 -0.57 10.15 -16.31
N VAL A 81 -0.09 10.56 -15.14
CA VAL A 81 1.23 10.15 -14.64
C VAL A 81 1.12 8.75 -14.03
N ASN A 82 1.47 7.73 -14.81
CA ASN A 82 1.39 6.32 -14.41
C ASN A 82 2.37 5.91 -13.30
N SER A 83 3.46 6.66 -13.08
CA SER A 83 4.51 6.26 -12.13
C SER A 83 3.96 6.08 -10.72
N ASN A 84 3.01 6.91 -10.31
CA ASN A 84 2.40 6.88 -8.99
C ASN A 84 1.65 5.56 -8.69
N ASP A 85 0.86 5.08 -9.65
CA ASP A 85 -0.05 3.94 -9.43
C ASP A 85 0.75 2.62 -9.45
N ILE A 86 1.82 2.56 -10.25
CA ILE A 86 2.78 1.45 -10.27
C ILE A 86 3.44 1.28 -8.89
N TRP A 87 3.84 2.37 -8.23
CA TRP A 87 4.44 2.29 -6.90
C TRP A 87 3.46 1.81 -5.82
N ILE A 88 2.19 2.23 -5.91
CA ILE A 88 1.14 1.75 -4.99
C ILE A 88 0.91 0.25 -5.20
N LEU A 89 0.71 -0.20 -6.44
CA LEU A 89 0.48 -1.61 -6.77
C LEU A 89 1.67 -2.50 -6.38
N THR A 90 2.89 -2.10 -6.71
CA THR A 90 4.10 -2.85 -6.35
C THR A 90 4.27 -2.95 -4.85
N SER A 91 4.04 -1.86 -4.10
CA SER A 91 4.09 -1.90 -2.64
C SER A 91 3.04 -2.85 -2.04
N GLY A 92 1.81 -2.86 -2.58
CA GLY A 92 0.76 -3.79 -2.18
C GLY A 92 1.13 -5.25 -2.46
N CYS A 93 1.67 -5.56 -3.64
CA CYS A 93 2.12 -6.92 -3.99
C CYS A 93 3.25 -7.40 -3.05
N VAL A 94 4.23 -6.55 -2.76
CA VAL A 94 5.31 -6.91 -1.82
C VAL A 94 4.77 -7.09 -0.40
N GLY A 95 3.81 -6.26 0.03
CA GLY A 95 3.11 -6.41 1.31
C GLY A 95 2.36 -7.74 1.44
N LEU A 96 1.69 -8.19 0.36
CA LEU A 96 1.05 -9.51 0.30
C LEU A 96 2.06 -10.65 0.51
N VAL A 97 3.18 -10.60 -0.21
CA VAL A 97 4.23 -11.61 -0.09
C VAL A 97 4.82 -11.62 1.32
N ALA A 98 5.10 -10.45 1.89
CA ALA A 98 5.62 -10.33 3.26
C ALA A 98 4.65 -10.88 4.30
N GLY A 99 3.35 -10.57 4.17
CA GLY A 99 2.30 -11.11 5.04
C GLY A 99 2.14 -12.63 4.93
N LEU A 100 2.22 -13.19 3.73
CA LEU A 100 2.14 -14.63 3.49
C LEU A 100 3.33 -15.36 4.13
N ILE A 101 4.54 -14.84 3.91
CA ILE A 101 5.77 -15.42 4.48
C ILE A 101 5.75 -15.32 6.00
N GLY A 102 5.28 -14.20 6.55
CA GLY A 102 5.13 -14.03 7.99
C GLY A 102 4.15 -15.04 8.60
N TRP A 103 3.00 -15.23 7.95
CA TRP A 103 2.01 -16.23 8.35
C TRP A 103 2.56 -17.67 8.30
N LEU A 104 3.27 -18.02 7.23
CA LEU A 104 3.91 -19.33 7.07
C LEU A 104 5.00 -19.58 8.12
N ALA A 105 5.78 -18.55 8.47
CA ALA A 105 6.82 -18.65 9.48
C ALA A 105 6.24 -18.90 10.89
N VAL A 106 5.13 -18.26 11.25
CA VAL A 106 4.42 -18.53 12.51
C VAL A 106 3.84 -19.95 12.53
N TRP A 107 3.22 -20.38 11.43
CA TRP A 107 2.68 -21.73 11.30
C TRP A 107 3.77 -22.81 11.46
N TRP A 108 4.94 -22.59 10.85
CA TRP A 108 6.07 -23.50 10.97
C TRP A 108 6.64 -23.57 12.38
N MET A 109 6.78 -22.43 13.07
CA MET A 109 7.20 -22.41 14.48
C MET A 109 6.22 -23.15 15.38
N SER A 110 4.91 -22.94 15.15
CA SER A 110 3.85 -23.61 15.91
C SER A 110 3.88 -25.14 15.74
N ARG A 111 4.29 -25.64 14.57
CA ARG A 111 4.50 -27.08 14.33
C ARG A 111 5.74 -27.62 15.04
N LYS A 112 6.85 -26.87 15.04
CA LYS A 112 8.09 -27.28 15.72
C LYS A 112 7.92 -27.43 17.23
N GLU A 113 7.13 -26.58 17.88
CA GLU A 113 6.88 -26.71 19.32
C GLU A 113 6.03 -27.94 19.69
N LYS A 114 5.16 -28.42 18.79
CA LYS A 114 4.30 -29.59 19.04
C LYS A 114 5.00 -30.94 18.79
N HIS A 115 6.00 -30.99 17.91
CA HIS A 115 6.71 -32.22 17.57
C HIS A 115 8.24 -32.02 17.61
N PRO A 116 8.87 -32.11 18.79
CA PRO A 116 10.31 -31.87 18.98
C PRO A 116 11.23 -33.00 18.46
N THR A 117 10.68 -34.05 17.84
CA THR A 117 11.42 -35.25 17.41
C THR A 117 12.20 -35.08 16.09
N THR A 118 12.14 -33.91 15.45
CA THR A 118 12.87 -33.65 14.20
C THR A 118 14.23 -33.02 14.47
N ARG A 119 15.26 -33.56 13.78
CA ARG A 119 16.71 -33.30 13.87
C ARG A 119 17.12 -31.86 14.22
N PRO A 120 18.27 -31.69 14.92
CA PRO A 120 18.83 -30.37 15.20
C PRO A 120 19.31 -29.71 13.90
N SER A 121 19.15 -28.39 13.84
CA SER A 121 19.69 -27.49 12.81
C SER A 121 19.05 -27.60 11.41
N SER A 122 17.96 -26.88 11.22
CA SER A 122 17.95 -25.92 10.13
C SER A 122 17.96 -24.54 10.78
N PHE A 123 19.01 -23.77 10.50
CA PHE A 123 19.13 -22.35 10.84
C PHE A 123 17.79 -21.65 10.59
N PRO A 124 17.41 -20.59 11.34
CA PRO A 124 16.10 -19.96 11.24
C PRO A 124 15.90 -19.17 9.91
N TRP A 125 16.13 -19.81 8.78
CA TRP A 125 16.01 -19.28 7.42
C TRP A 125 14.61 -18.73 7.14
N MET A 126 13.55 -19.33 7.71
CA MET A 126 12.20 -18.78 7.64
C MET A 126 12.05 -17.46 8.42
N LEU A 127 12.74 -17.29 9.55
CA LEU A 127 12.72 -16.02 10.29
C LEU A 127 13.54 -14.98 9.53
N VAL A 128 14.72 -15.34 9.04
CA VAL A 128 15.58 -14.45 8.25
C VAL A 128 14.89 -14.01 6.96
N SER A 129 14.22 -14.91 6.25
CA SER A 129 13.45 -14.55 5.05
C SER A 129 12.28 -13.63 5.41
N SER A 130 11.54 -13.91 6.49
CA SER A 130 10.45 -13.03 6.93
C SER A 130 10.93 -11.61 7.25
N ILE A 131 12.12 -11.45 7.84
CA ILE A 131 12.74 -10.13 8.07
C ILE A 131 13.10 -9.48 6.75
N PHE A 132 13.76 -10.20 5.84
CA PHE A 132 14.15 -9.67 4.54
C PHE A 132 12.95 -9.15 3.73
N PHE A 133 11.88 -9.94 3.66
CA PHE A 133 10.64 -9.53 2.98
C PHE A 133 9.91 -8.42 3.73
N GLY A 134 9.92 -8.42 5.07
CA GLY A 134 9.39 -7.33 5.88
C GLY A 134 10.13 -6.01 5.64
N THR A 135 11.46 -6.04 5.57
CA THR A 135 12.28 -4.86 5.27
C THR A 135 12.10 -4.39 3.82
N ALA A 136 11.94 -5.31 2.87
CA ALA A 136 11.64 -4.96 1.49
C ALA A 136 10.25 -4.30 1.37
N ALA A 137 9.24 -4.83 2.06
CA ALA A 137 7.91 -4.22 2.13
C ALA A 137 7.94 -2.82 2.75
N LEU A 138 8.72 -2.64 3.81
CA LEU A 138 8.93 -1.34 4.46
C LEU A 138 9.61 -0.34 3.50
N ALA A 139 10.71 -0.74 2.86
CA ALA A 139 11.43 0.11 1.93
C ALA A 139 10.57 0.51 0.73
N MET A 140 9.84 -0.43 0.14
CA MET A 140 8.94 -0.17 -0.99
C MET A 140 7.76 0.73 -0.59
N SER A 141 7.15 0.51 0.58
CA SER A 141 6.04 1.32 1.06
C SER A 141 6.49 2.76 1.40
N LEU A 142 7.68 2.93 1.98
CA LEU A 142 8.29 4.24 2.23
C LEU A 142 8.58 4.97 0.93
N THR A 143 9.23 4.28 -0.01
CA THR A 143 9.57 4.82 -1.33
C THR A 143 8.31 5.24 -2.07
N SER A 144 7.30 4.38 -2.11
CA SER A 144 5.98 4.67 -2.68
C SER A 144 5.35 5.91 -2.02
N THR A 145 5.34 6.00 -0.69
CA THR A 145 4.77 7.15 0.03
C THR A 145 5.51 8.46 -0.30
N ILE A 146 6.84 8.44 -0.38
CA ILE A 146 7.65 9.61 -0.72
C ILE A 146 7.41 10.02 -2.18
N PHE A 147 7.48 9.09 -3.13
CA PHE A 147 7.28 9.39 -4.55
C PHE A 147 5.85 9.87 -4.82
N THR A 148 4.85 9.21 -4.25
CA THR A 148 3.43 9.58 -4.43
C THR A 148 3.15 10.98 -3.86
N SER A 149 3.69 11.31 -2.68
CA SER A 149 3.52 12.63 -2.07
C SER A 149 4.25 13.74 -2.83
N GLN A 150 5.49 13.53 -3.25
CA GLN A 150 6.23 14.50 -4.07
C GLN A 150 5.55 14.74 -5.42
N THR A 151 5.12 13.67 -6.08
CA THR A 151 4.43 13.73 -7.38
C THR A 151 3.11 14.47 -7.24
N LYS A 152 2.33 14.20 -6.18
CA LYS A 152 1.11 14.95 -5.87
C LYS A 152 1.40 16.44 -5.63
N ALA A 153 2.34 16.77 -4.75
CA ALA A 153 2.66 18.16 -4.42
C ALA A 153 3.13 18.95 -5.65
N ARG A 154 3.95 18.32 -6.51
CA ARG A 154 4.41 18.93 -7.76
C ARG A 154 3.27 19.16 -8.75
N LEU A 155 2.42 18.17 -8.98
CA LEU A 155 1.36 18.24 -10.00
C LEU A 155 0.17 19.09 -9.57
N GLN A 156 -0.19 19.05 -8.28
CA GLN A 156 -1.25 19.87 -7.71
C GLN A 156 -0.92 21.37 -7.80
N GLY A 157 0.36 21.75 -7.73
CA GLY A 157 0.80 23.13 -7.85
C GLY A 157 1.10 23.61 -9.28
N ALA A 158 1.21 22.71 -10.27
CA ALA A 158 1.78 23.06 -11.58
C ALA A 158 0.88 22.77 -12.79
N THR A 159 0.20 21.62 -12.85
CA THR A 159 -0.42 21.13 -14.12
C THR A 159 -1.78 20.47 -13.95
N CYS A 160 -2.17 20.12 -12.72
CA CYS A 160 -3.47 19.54 -12.41
C CYS A 160 -4.28 20.53 -11.57
N ILE A 161 -4.59 21.69 -12.14
CA ILE A 161 -5.32 22.73 -11.42
C ILE A 161 -6.74 22.83 -12.01
N PRO A 162 -7.79 22.62 -11.19
CA PRO A 162 -9.17 22.69 -11.66
C PRO A 162 -9.65 24.12 -11.94
N ASN A 163 -8.83 25.15 -11.66
CA ASN A 163 -9.27 26.55 -11.59
C ASN A 163 -8.14 27.60 -11.65
N SER A 164 -6.95 27.29 -12.19
CA SER A 164 -5.92 28.31 -12.30
C SER A 164 -6.27 29.31 -13.39
N VAL A 165 -6.25 30.60 -13.04
CA VAL A 165 -6.17 31.73 -13.97
C VAL A 165 -5.00 31.56 -14.96
N TYR A 166 -4.01 30.75 -14.58
CA TYR A 166 -2.98 30.20 -15.46
C TYR A 166 -3.48 28.93 -16.13
N THR A 167 -4.11 29.08 -17.29
CA THR A 167 -4.17 27.98 -18.26
C THR A 167 -2.76 27.48 -18.50
N PRO A 168 -2.47 26.17 -18.39
CA PRO A 168 -1.21 25.64 -18.87
C PRO A 168 -1.07 26.03 -20.34
N VAL A 169 0.13 26.49 -20.71
CA VAL A 169 0.46 26.83 -22.10
C VAL A 169 0.08 25.60 -22.96
N ASN A 170 -0.90 25.77 -23.86
CA ASN A 170 -1.48 24.75 -24.76
C ASN A 170 -2.61 23.84 -24.23
N ASN A 171 -3.39 24.24 -23.21
CA ASN A 171 -4.57 23.47 -22.75
C ASN A 171 -4.23 22.01 -22.34
N TYR A 172 -3.02 21.80 -21.80
CA TYR A 172 -2.47 20.49 -21.47
C TYR A 172 -2.46 20.26 -19.96
N PHE A 173 -3.21 19.27 -19.49
CA PHE A 173 -3.35 18.92 -18.08
C PHE A 173 -2.61 17.62 -17.80
N VAL A 174 -1.63 17.68 -16.90
CA VAL A 174 -0.90 16.51 -16.42
C VAL A 174 -1.31 16.25 -14.98
N CYS A 175 -1.96 15.12 -14.76
CA CYS A 175 -2.54 14.75 -13.48
C CYS A 175 -2.12 13.33 -13.07
N THR A 176 -2.01 13.08 -11.77
CA THR A 176 -2.14 11.68 -11.29
C THR A 176 -3.61 11.28 -11.40
N ARG A 177 -3.91 10.00 -11.57
CA ARG A 177 -5.29 9.49 -11.57
C ARG A 177 -6.09 9.88 -10.32
N GLU A 178 -5.48 9.90 -9.13
CA GLU A 178 -6.18 10.40 -7.92
C GLU A 178 -6.58 11.87 -8.03
N LEU A 179 -5.65 12.74 -8.42
CA LEU A 179 -5.93 14.18 -8.58
C LEU A 179 -6.98 14.41 -9.66
N ALA A 180 -6.91 13.68 -10.77
CA ALA A 180 -7.96 13.74 -11.78
C ALA A 180 -9.31 13.26 -11.24
N ALA A 181 -9.32 12.15 -10.47
CA ALA A 181 -10.54 11.62 -9.87
C ALA A 181 -11.21 12.60 -8.89
N CYS A 182 -10.40 13.33 -8.12
CA CYS A 182 -10.91 14.22 -7.09
C CYS A 182 -11.20 15.65 -7.58
N ASP A 183 -10.45 16.15 -8.54
CA ASP A 183 -10.49 17.57 -8.92
C ASP A 183 -10.97 17.81 -10.36
N GLN A 184 -10.86 16.81 -11.26
CA GLN A 184 -11.14 17.00 -12.69
C GLN A 184 -12.37 16.21 -13.18
N LEU A 185 -12.68 15.05 -12.59
CA LEU A 185 -13.78 14.20 -13.04
C LEU A 185 -15.13 14.90 -13.02
N GLU A 186 -15.39 15.75 -12.02
CA GLU A 186 -16.63 16.52 -11.96
C GLU A 186 -16.78 17.48 -13.16
N ASN A 187 -15.67 17.99 -13.70
CA ASN A 187 -15.69 18.88 -14.86
C ASN A 187 -15.71 18.13 -16.20
N ILE A 188 -15.15 16.92 -16.26
CA ILE A 188 -15.01 16.12 -17.50
C ILE A 188 -16.18 15.14 -17.68
N TYR A 189 -16.74 14.62 -16.58
CA TYR A 189 -17.73 13.54 -16.58
C TYR A 189 -18.86 13.82 -15.57
N MET A 190 -19.76 14.74 -15.94
CA MET A 190 -20.90 15.18 -15.08
C MET A 190 -22.09 14.21 -15.04
N GLU A 191 -22.14 13.22 -15.94
CA GLU A 191 -23.28 12.32 -16.06
C GLU A 191 -23.49 11.44 -14.81
N ASN A 192 -22.43 11.26 -14.00
CA ASN A 192 -22.52 10.45 -12.79
C ASN A 192 -21.61 10.99 -11.67
N MET A 193 -22.12 11.98 -10.92
CA MET A 193 -21.42 12.56 -9.77
C MET A 193 -21.17 11.55 -8.64
N GLU A 194 -22.07 10.58 -8.44
CA GLU A 194 -21.86 9.54 -7.42
C GLU A 194 -20.65 8.65 -7.76
N TRP A 195 -20.48 8.33 -9.05
CA TRP A 195 -19.33 7.57 -9.52
C TRP A 195 -18.03 8.37 -9.38
N SER A 196 -18.01 9.66 -9.71
CA SER A 196 -16.80 10.48 -9.56
C SER A 196 -16.39 10.61 -8.09
N GLU A 197 -17.35 10.85 -7.19
CA GLU A 197 -17.10 10.93 -5.75
C GLU A 197 -16.56 9.61 -5.21
N ARG A 198 -17.14 8.47 -5.65
CA ARG A 198 -16.66 7.14 -5.28
C ARG A 198 -15.22 6.91 -5.73
N MET A 199 -14.87 7.24 -6.97
CA MET A 199 -13.51 7.06 -7.49
C MET A 199 -12.49 7.89 -6.72
N CYS A 200 -12.83 9.15 -6.36
CA CYS A 200 -11.98 9.97 -5.51
C CYS A 200 -11.78 9.34 -4.11
N LYS A 201 -12.85 8.82 -3.50
CA LYS A 201 -12.78 8.14 -2.19
C LYS A 201 -11.90 6.89 -2.25
N GLU A 202 -12.06 6.06 -3.28
CA GLU A 202 -11.25 4.84 -3.47
C GLU A 202 -9.78 5.16 -3.71
N ALA A 203 -9.48 6.17 -4.54
CA ALA A 203 -8.11 6.62 -4.77
C ALA A 203 -7.44 7.13 -3.49
N ARG A 204 -8.13 8.02 -2.72
CA ARG A 204 -7.62 8.50 -1.42
C ARG A 204 -7.47 7.37 -0.40
N ALA A 205 -8.43 6.45 -0.33
CA ALA A 205 -8.37 5.31 0.57
C ALA A 205 -7.16 4.42 0.27
N SER A 206 -6.89 4.12 -1.02
CA SER A 206 -5.73 3.32 -1.42
C SER A 206 -4.40 3.92 -0.95
N ARG A 207 -4.26 5.27 -0.99
CA ARG A 207 -3.08 5.96 -0.44
C ARG A 207 -3.04 5.96 1.08
N MET A 208 -4.16 6.21 1.74
CA MET A 208 -4.22 6.23 3.21
C MET A 208 -3.89 4.86 3.81
N MET A 209 -4.16 3.76 3.09
CA MET A 209 -3.79 2.40 3.50
C MET A 209 -2.27 2.15 3.52
N LEU A 210 -1.44 2.98 2.88
CA LEU A 210 0.02 2.87 2.95
C LEU A 210 0.59 3.18 4.34
N ALA A 211 -0.07 4.06 5.11
CA ALA A 211 0.38 4.39 6.46
C ALA A 211 0.22 3.20 7.45
N PRO A 212 -0.94 2.54 7.57
CA PRO A 212 -1.07 1.38 8.44
C PRO A 212 -0.25 0.17 7.94
N THR A 213 0.00 0.00 6.64
CA THR A 213 0.92 -1.05 6.16
C THR A 213 2.35 -0.79 6.60
N LEU A 214 2.81 0.47 6.59
CA LEU A 214 4.12 0.86 7.14
C LEU A 214 4.23 0.53 8.63
N VAL A 215 3.21 0.87 9.42
CA VAL A 215 3.18 0.55 10.85
C VAL A 215 3.23 -0.96 11.06
N CYS A 216 2.42 -1.74 10.33
CA CYS A 216 2.43 -3.20 10.41
C CYS A 216 3.80 -3.78 10.06
N ALA A 217 4.47 -3.26 9.02
CA ALA A 217 5.80 -3.71 8.62
C ALA A 217 6.85 -3.45 9.71
N VAL A 218 6.84 -2.27 10.34
CA VAL A 218 7.73 -1.94 11.47
C VAL A 218 7.49 -2.89 12.65
N VAL A 219 6.22 -3.08 13.04
CA VAL A 219 5.86 -3.96 14.16
C VAL A 219 6.30 -5.39 13.87
N LEU A 220 6.07 -5.89 12.65
CA LEU A 220 6.52 -7.22 12.23
C LEU A 220 8.02 -7.38 12.39
N ILE A 221 8.82 -6.44 11.87
CA ILE A 221 10.28 -6.49 11.98
C ILE A 221 10.73 -6.57 13.45
N VAL A 222 10.17 -5.71 14.31
CA VAL A 222 10.49 -5.70 15.74
C VAL A 222 10.14 -7.04 16.40
N VAL A 223 8.96 -7.58 16.11
CA VAL A 223 8.51 -8.87 16.67
C VAL A 223 9.38 -10.02 16.18
N TRP A 224 9.75 -10.05 14.90
CA TRP A 224 10.64 -11.08 14.34
C TRP A 224 12.04 -11.03 14.97
N ILE A 225 12.62 -9.84 15.15
CA ILE A 225 13.90 -9.66 15.84
C ILE A 225 13.80 -10.20 17.28
N ALA A 226 12.74 -9.83 18.01
CA ALA A 226 12.52 -10.32 19.36
C ALA A 226 12.39 -11.86 19.41
N GLN A 227 11.71 -12.47 18.45
CA GLN A 227 11.61 -13.93 18.35
C GLN A 227 12.96 -14.60 18.11
N ILE A 228 13.84 -14.04 17.27
CA ILE A 228 15.20 -14.56 17.06
C ILE A 228 16.02 -14.50 18.35
N VAL A 229 15.92 -13.40 19.10
CA VAL A 229 16.64 -13.25 20.38
C VAL A 229 16.15 -14.27 21.40
N VAL A 230 14.82 -14.45 21.51
CA VAL A 230 14.21 -15.43 22.42
C VAL A 230 14.56 -16.86 22.01
N SER A 231 14.52 -17.20 20.72
CA SER A 231 14.86 -18.55 20.25
C SER A 231 16.32 -18.89 20.53
N ARG A 232 17.25 -17.96 20.26
CA ARG A 232 18.68 -18.15 20.54
C ARG A 232 18.96 -18.33 22.03
N LYS A 233 18.29 -17.56 22.90
CA LYS A 233 18.42 -17.73 24.36
C LYS A 233 17.91 -19.10 24.82
N ARG A 234 16.79 -19.57 24.27
CA ARG A 234 16.23 -20.88 24.59
C ARG A 234 17.14 -22.02 24.13
N ASP A 235 17.69 -21.93 22.92
CA ASP A 235 18.61 -22.92 22.38
C ASP A 235 19.90 -23.01 23.20
N ALA A 236 20.45 -21.87 23.66
CA ALA A 236 21.61 -21.84 24.55
C ALA A 236 21.33 -22.54 25.89
N VAL A 237 20.20 -22.22 26.53
CA VAL A 237 19.80 -22.86 27.81
C VAL A 237 19.59 -24.37 27.65
N VAL A 238 19.02 -24.81 26.52
CA VAL A 238 18.83 -26.24 26.24
C VAL A 238 20.16 -26.94 25.97
N ALA A 239 21.10 -26.28 25.29
CA ALA A 239 22.46 -26.80 25.07
C ALA A 239 23.21 -26.94 26.41
N ASP A 240 23.15 -25.92 27.28
CA ASP A 240 23.77 -25.96 28.60
C ASP A 240 23.19 -27.10 29.46
N MET A 241 21.87 -27.30 29.45
CA MET A 241 21.23 -28.43 30.15
C MET A 241 21.61 -29.80 29.58
N ARG A 242 21.90 -29.91 28.27
CA ARG A 242 22.41 -31.16 27.67
C ARG A 242 23.84 -31.43 28.11
N VAL A 243 24.71 -30.41 28.12
CA VAL A 243 26.10 -30.55 28.58
C VAL A 243 26.16 -30.96 30.05
N GLN A 244 25.35 -30.33 30.91
CA GLN A 244 25.26 -30.70 32.33
C GLN A 244 24.82 -32.16 32.53
N ARG A 245 23.88 -32.66 31.72
CA ARG A 245 23.44 -34.05 31.77
C ARG A 245 24.55 -35.02 31.41
N LEU A 246 25.27 -34.75 30.32
CA LEU A 246 26.41 -35.57 29.89
C LEU A 246 27.53 -35.57 30.94
N GLN A 247 27.82 -34.43 31.56
CA GLN A 247 28.81 -34.35 32.65
C GLN A 247 28.40 -35.08 33.93
N GLN A 248 27.10 -35.31 34.16
CA GLN A 248 26.61 -36.13 35.26
C GLN A 248 26.68 -37.62 34.92
N GLU A 249 26.46 -38.00 33.66
CA GLU A 249 26.59 -39.38 33.19
C GLU A 249 28.05 -39.88 33.20
N ASP A 250 29.03 -39.02 32.86
CA ASP A 250 30.47 -39.37 32.87
C ASP A 250 31.07 -39.55 34.28
N LYS A 251 30.34 -39.20 35.34
CA LYS A 251 30.82 -39.28 36.74
C LYS A 251 30.45 -40.58 37.46
N TRP A 252 29.79 -41.50 36.77
CA TRP A 252 29.40 -42.84 37.27
C TRP A 252 30.05 -43.93 36.42
#